data_AF-A0A349HL86-F1
#
_entry.id   AF-A0A349HL86-F1
#
_cell.length_a   1.000
_cell.length_b   1.000
_cell.length_c   1.000
_cell.angle_alpha   90.00
_cell.angle_beta   90.00
_cell.angle_gamma   90.00
#
_symmetry.space_group_name_H-M   'P 1'
#
loop_
_entity.id
_entity.type
_entity.pdbx_description
1 polymer ?
#
loop_
_entity_poly.entity_id
_entity_poly.type
_entity_poly.pdbx_seq_one_letter_code
_entity_poly.pdbx_strand_id
1 'polypeptide(L)'
;MDVLMLSRLQFAMATMFHFIFVPLTLGLSIMVAVMETMYVRTKKDIYLRMTKFWGKLFVINFVLGIVTGITLEFQFGTNWSRYSEYVGDIFGSLLAIEATVAFFMESTFLAAWIFGWKKLSPKMHAACIWIVAIASNISAVWIILANGWMQNPVGYVIRNGRAELDNFFEVITNPFAWGQFFHNGFAAFMVASFFVMGVSAYHLLRKNEVEFFSKSFKMGLIVAFIFSILVAAQGHHHAQTVAKMQPEKLAAMEALWDDHPDGAPMYLLAIPDEKNEKNSVEFLGLPGALSFLAFNDFDAPVKGLKSWPKEERPPVTITFLAFRIM
;
A
#
# COMPACT_ATOMS: atom_id res chain seq x y z
N MET A 1 19.07 23.88 -0.08
CA MET A 1 18.29 22.85 0.64
C MET A 1 18.99 22.59 1.95
N ASP A 2 18.25 22.56 3.05
CA ASP A 2 18.79 22.22 4.37
C ASP A 2 18.88 20.69 4.54
N VAL A 3 19.49 20.25 5.65
CA VAL A 3 19.65 18.82 5.97
C VAL A 3 18.29 18.13 6.10
N LEU A 4 17.30 18.80 6.68
CA LEU A 4 15.95 18.25 6.83
C LEU A 4 15.31 17.93 5.47
N MET A 5 15.36 18.86 4.52
CA MET A 5 14.83 18.63 3.17
C MET A 5 15.59 17.52 2.44
N LEU A 6 16.92 17.46 2.58
CA LEU A 6 17.71 16.37 1.99
C LEU A 6 17.33 15.00 2.58
N SER A 7 17.13 14.91 3.89
CA SER A 7 16.66 13.68 4.55
C SER A 7 15.27 13.28 4.07
N ARG A 8 14.34 14.23 3.92
CA ARG A 8 13.00 13.98 3.35
C ARG A 8 13.08 13.46 1.92
N LEU A 9 13.90 14.08 1.07
CA LEU A 9 14.08 13.67 -0.32
C LEU A 9 14.71 12.28 -0.43
N GLN A 10 15.75 12.00 0.36
CA GLN A 10 16.39 10.69 0.38
C GLN A 10 15.41 9.59 0.81
N PHE A 11 14.64 9.84 1.88
CA PHE A 11 13.64 8.89 2.38
C PHE A 11 12.50 8.69 1.38
N ALA A 12 12.02 9.76 0.74
CA ALA A 12 11.00 9.71 -0.30
C ALA A 12 11.47 8.85 -1.50
N MET A 13 12.68 9.09 -2.00
CA MET A 13 13.25 8.32 -3.11
C MET A 13 13.41 6.84 -2.75
N ALA A 14 14.00 6.52 -1.59
CA ALA A 14 14.15 5.14 -1.14
C ALA A 14 12.80 4.43 -1.00
N THR A 15 11.80 5.12 -0.44
CA THR A 15 10.44 4.59 -0.26
C THR A 15 9.77 4.33 -1.60
N MET A 16 9.80 5.31 -2.52
CA MET A 16 9.22 5.17 -3.86
C MET A 16 9.85 4.01 -4.63
N PHE A 17 11.19 3.88 -4.60
CA PHE A 17 11.88 2.78 -5.26
C PHE A 17 11.53 1.42 -4.65
N HIS A 18 11.53 1.31 -3.32
CA HIS A 18 11.14 0.08 -2.65
C HIS A 18 9.71 -0.33 -3.00
N PHE A 19 8.80 0.63 -3.00
CA PHE A 19 7.37 0.42 -3.22
C PHE A 19 7.00 0.10 -4.68
N ILE A 20 7.95 0.14 -5.62
CA ILE A 20 7.77 -0.47 -6.95
C ILE A 20 7.71 -1.99 -6.84
N PHE A 21 8.53 -2.58 -5.95
CA PHE A 21 8.69 -4.03 -5.83
C PHE A 21 7.68 -4.65 -4.86
N VAL A 22 7.36 -3.96 -3.77
CA VAL A 22 6.46 -4.47 -2.71
C VAL A 22 5.09 -4.93 -3.23
N PRO A 23 4.27 -4.10 -3.88
CA PRO A 23 2.91 -4.50 -4.26
C PRO A 23 2.90 -5.67 -5.25
N LEU A 24 3.88 -5.71 -6.15
CA LEU A 24 4.04 -6.84 -7.07
C LEU A 24 4.36 -8.13 -6.31
N THR A 25 5.24 -8.10 -5.30
CA THR A 25 5.54 -9.26 -4.44
C THR A 25 4.30 -9.76 -3.70
N LEU A 26 3.53 -8.87 -3.08
CA LEU A 26 2.35 -9.23 -2.29
C LEU A 26 1.30 -9.96 -3.14
N GLY A 27 0.94 -9.41 -4.30
CA GLY A 27 -0.06 -10.02 -5.16
C GLY A 27 0.46 -11.22 -5.96
N LEU A 28 1.68 -11.14 -6.50
CA LEU A 28 2.23 -12.17 -7.37
C LEU A 28 2.56 -13.46 -6.60
N SER A 29 2.99 -13.36 -5.34
CA SER A 29 3.25 -14.53 -4.49
C SER A 29 2.01 -15.43 -4.37
N ILE A 30 0.84 -14.84 -4.09
CA ILE A 30 -0.44 -15.55 -4.00
C ILE A 30 -0.83 -16.14 -5.37
N MET A 31 -0.66 -15.38 -6.45
CA MET A 31 -0.94 -15.86 -7.80
C MET A 31 -0.08 -17.08 -8.16
N VAL A 32 1.22 -17.06 -7.84
CA VAL A 32 2.14 -18.20 -8.06
C VAL A 32 1.74 -19.39 -7.18
N ALA A 33 1.39 -19.17 -5.92
CA ALA A 33 0.92 -20.23 -5.02
C ALA A 33 -0.36 -20.91 -5.54
N VAL A 34 -1.29 -20.13 -6.10
CA VAL A 34 -2.50 -20.64 -6.77
C VAL A 34 -2.14 -21.47 -8.00
N MET A 35 -1.27 -20.97 -8.89
CA MET A 35 -0.82 -21.70 -10.08
C MET A 35 -0.20 -23.05 -9.70
N GLU A 36 0.63 -23.07 -8.65
CA GLU A 36 1.24 -24.32 -8.20
C GLU A 36 0.21 -25.27 -7.61
N THR A 37 -0.74 -24.75 -6.84
CA THR A 37 -1.85 -25.54 -6.30
C THR A 37 -2.67 -26.16 -7.42
N MET A 38 -2.94 -25.42 -8.50
CA MET A 38 -3.60 -25.95 -9.70
C MET A 38 -2.78 -27.07 -10.34
N TYR A 39 -1.46 -26.94 -10.42
CA TYR A 39 -0.60 -28.03 -10.88
C TYR A 39 -0.69 -29.25 -9.97
N VAL A 40 -0.55 -29.07 -8.65
CA VAL A 40 -0.57 -30.18 -7.68
C VAL A 40 -1.90 -30.95 -7.74
N ARG A 41 -3.02 -30.25 -7.91
CA ARG A 41 -4.37 -30.84 -8.00
C ARG A 41 -4.66 -31.48 -9.35
N THR A 42 -4.35 -30.80 -10.45
CA THR A 42 -4.77 -31.22 -11.80
C THR A 42 -3.73 -32.05 -12.54
N LYS A 43 -2.46 -32.00 -12.11
CA LYS A 43 -1.30 -32.60 -12.78
C LYS A 43 -1.07 -32.14 -14.22
N LYS A 44 -1.70 -31.04 -14.64
CA LYS A 44 -1.49 -30.47 -15.99
C LYS A 44 -0.20 -29.67 -16.02
N ASP A 45 0.71 -30.03 -16.92
CA ASP A 45 2.06 -29.44 -17.03
C ASP A 45 2.04 -27.93 -17.28
N ILE A 46 1.01 -27.41 -17.95
CA ILE A 46 0.85 -25.97 -18.19
C ILE A 46 0.89 -25.14 -16.89
N TYR A 47 0.30 -25.62 -15.80
CA TYR A 47 0.32 -24.92 -14.52
C TYR A 47 1.69 -24.98 -13.83
N LEU A 48 2.46 -26.05 -14.05
CA LEU A 48 3.85 -26.13 -13.60
C LEU A 48 4.72 -25.13 -14.36
N ARG A 49 4.55 -25.06 -15.68
CA ARG A 49 5.22 -24.06 -16.52
C ARG A 49 4.87 -22.63 -16.07
N MET A 50 3.59 -22.36 -15.79
CA MET A 50 3.12 -21.06 -15.30
C MET A 50 3.78 -20.72 -13.97
N THR A 51 3.75 -21.64 -13.01
CA THR A 51 4.38 -21.49 -11.70
C THR A 51 5.86 -21.14 -11.83
N LYS A 52 6.61 -21.84 -12.69
CA LYS A 52 8.05 -21.58 -12.88
C LYS A 52 8.34 -20.25 -13.58
N PHE A 53 7.54 -19.88 -14.58
CA PHE A 53 7.71 -18.64 -15.32
C PHE A 53 7.43 -17.42 -14.44
N TRP A 54 6.23 -17.35 -13.85
CA TRP A 54 5.84 -16.26 -12.97
C TRP A 54 6.63 -16.28 -11.66
N GLY A 55 6.97 -17.47 -11.18
CA GLY A 55 7.89 -17.69 -10.07
C GLY A 55 9.27 -17.08 -10.26
N LYS A 56 9.84 -17.16 -11.46
CA LYS A 56 11.12 -16.52 -11.78
C LYS A 56 11.03 -15.00 -11.64
N LEU A 57 9.98 -14.39 -12.21
CA LEU A 57 9.76 -12.95 -12.13
C LEU A 57 9.50 -12.51 -10.68
N PHE A 58 8.71 -13.30 -9.93
CA PHE A 58 8.49 -13.12 -8.51
C PHE A 58 9.81 -13.10 -7.72
N VAL A 59 10.68 -14.09 -7.91
CA VAL A 59 11.96 -14.17 -7.20
C VAL A 59 12.86 -12.96 -7.51
N ILE A 60 12.94 -12.54 -8.78
CA ILE A 60 13.72 -11.35 -9.16
C ILE A 60 13.19 -10.11 -8.44
N ASN A 61 11.87 -9.89 -8.50
CA ASN A 61 11.22 -8.77 -7.85
C ASN A 61 11.39 -8.79 -6.33
N PHE A 62 11.26 -9.98 -5.73
CA PHE A 62 11.41 -10.21 -4.30
C PHE A 62 12.80 -9.80 -3.81
N VAL A 63 13.85 -10.26 -4.49
CA VAL A 63 15.25 -9.92 -4.13
C VAL A 63 15.49 -8.41 -4.18
N LEU A 64 14.98 -7.72 -5.21
CA LEU A 64 15.08 -6.25 -5.29
C LEU A 64 14.31 -5.56 -4.15
N GLY A 65 13.16 -6.11 -3.77
CA GLY A 65 12.39 -5.70 -2.60
C GLY A 65 13.20 -5.80 -1.30
N ILE A 66 13.88 -6.92 -1.06
CA ILE A 66 14.73 -7.08 0.14
C ILE A 66 15.83 -6.02 0.19
N VAL A 67 16.59 -5.86 -0.89
CA VAL A 67 17.74 -4.94 -0.92
C VAL A 67 17.30 -3.50 -0.65
N THR A 68 16.18 -3.09 -1.25
CA THR A 68 15.62 -1.76 -1.03
C THR A 68 14.99 -1.60 0.36
N GLY A 69 14.38 -2.65 0.91
CA GLY A 69 13.77 -2.66 2.24
C GLY A 69 14.79 -2.51 3.36
N ILE A 70 15.91 -3.26 3.28
CA ILE A 70 17.04 -3.13 4.23
C ILE A 70 17.55 -1.68 4.28
N THR A 71 17.60 -1.01 3.11
CA THR A 71 18.02 0.39 3.04
C THR A 71 17.08 1.31 3.82
N LEU A 72 15.76 1.09 3.73
CA LEU A 72 14.76 1.87 4.48
C LEU A 72 14.80 1.61 5.98
N GLU A 73 14.96 0.35 6.40
CA GLU A 73 15.05 -0.02 7.81
C GLU A 73 16.20 0.75 8.50
N PHE A 74 17.38 0.80 7.88
CA PHE A 74 18.50 1.56 8.41
C PHE A 74 18.30 3.08 8.36
N GLN A 75 17.55 3.60 7.38
CA GLN A 75 17.31 5.05 7.27
C GLN A 75 16.53 5.64 8.44
N PHE A 76 15.65 4.87 9.09
CA PHE A 76 15.01 5.31 10.34
C PHE A 76 16.05 5.63 11.43
N GLY A 77 17.12 4.84 11.52
CA GLY A 77 18.20 5.07 12.48
C GLY A 77 19.16 6.18 12.05
N THR A 78 19.64 6.16 10.80
CA THR A 78 20.71 7.05 10.36
C THR A 78 20.24 8.49 10.15
N ASN A 79 19.06 8.68 9.57
CA ASN A 79 18.57 9.99 9.12
C ASN A 79 17.48 10.56 10.03
N TRP A 80 16.84 9.71 10.84
CA TRP A 80 15.71 10.05 11.70
C TRP A 80 15.95 9.63 13.16
N SER A 81 17.18 9.83 13.66
CA SER A 81 17.59 9.37 15.00
C SER A 81 16.70 9.90 16.14
N ARG A 82 16.31 11.17 16.10
CA ARG A 82 15.39 11.76 17.11
C ARG A 82 13.99 11.18 17.03
N TYR A 83 13.49 10.89 15.84
CA TYR A 83 12.21 10.19 15.68
C TYR A 83 12.32 8.78 16.29
N SER A 84 13.38 8.05 15.96
CA SER A 84 13.63 6.70 16.49
C SER A 84 13.78 6.67 18.01
N GLU A 85 14.44 7.66 18.61
CA GLU A 85 14.52 7.82 20.07
C GLU A 85 13.16 8.14 20.69
N TYR A 86 12.36 8.98 20.02
CA TYR A 86 11.08 9.48 20.54
C TYR A 86 9.96 8.45 20.48
N VAL A 87 9.85 7.64 19.42
CA VAL A 87 8.74 6.68 19.24
C VAL A 87 9.16 5.21 19.17
N GLY A 88 10.46 4.92 19.37
CA GLY A 88 11.03 3.60 19.13
C GLY A 88 10.40 2.47 19.95
N ASP A 89 9.84 2.76 21.12
CA ASP A 89 9.20 1.76 21.97
C ASP A 89 7.92 1.17 21.34
N ILE A 90 7.21 1.97 20.53
CA ILE A 90 6.03 1.56 19.77
C ILE A 90 6.44 1.12 18.36
N PHE A 91 7.07 2.03 17.61
CA PHE A 91 7.38 1.84 16.19
C PHE A 91 8.39 0.69 16.01
N GLY A 92 9.45 0.67 16.84
CA GLY A 92 10.49 -0.36 16.77
C GLY A 92 9.98 -1.76 17.09
N SER A 93 9.05 -1.89 18.05
CA SER A 93 8.42 -3.17 18.37
C SER A 93 7.67 -3.78 17.18
N LEU A 94 6.95 -2.97 16.41
CA LEU A 94 6.22 -3.43 15.21
C LEU A 94 7.19 -3.90 14.10
N LEU A 95 8.25 -3.12 13.84
CA LEU A 95 9.28 -3.49 12.86
C LEU A 95 10.06 -4.75 13.28
N ALA A 96 10.35 -4.91 14.57
CA ALA A 96 11.04 -6.11 15.06
C ALA A 96 10.19 -7.38 14.88
N ILE A 97 8.87 -7.31 15.11
CA ILE A 97 7.96 -8.43 14.86
C ILE A 97 7.91 -8.77 13.37
N GLU A 98 7.84 -7.76 12.51
CA GLU A 98 7.91 -7.95 11.05
C GLU A 98 9.16 -8.74 10.64
N ALA A 99 10.33 -8.29 11.08
CA ALA A 99 11.61 -8.90 10.72
C ALA A 99 11.74 -10.33 11.27
N THR A 100 11.35 -10.57 12.51
CA THR A 100 11.54 -11.86 13.17
C THR A 100 10.52 -12.92 12.73
N VAL A 101 9.28 -12.52 12.46
CA VAL A 101 8.20 -13.45 12.09
C VAL A 101 8.09 -13.57 10.57
N ALA A 102 7.82 -12.47 9.87
CA ALA A 102 7.50 -12.51 8.45
C ALA A 102 8.76 -12.75 7.60
N PHE A 103 9.79 -11.90 7.71
CA PHE A 103 10.98 -12.01 6.84
C PHE A 103 11.74 -13.32 7.02
N PHE A 104 11.82 -13.83 8.25
CA PHE A 104 12.47 -15.11 8.50
C PHE A 104 11.70 -16.28 7.87
N MET A 105 10.37 -16.29 7.98
CA MET A 105 9.53 -17.29 7.30
C MET A 105 9.66 -17.17 5.79
N GLU A 106 9.57 -15.97 5.24
CA GLU A 106 9.67 -15.74 3.79
C GLU A 106 11.00 -16.23 3.23
N SER A 107 12.12 -15.77 3.78
CA SER A 107 13.46 -16.12 3.28
C SER A 107 13.74 -17.63 3.37
N THR A 108 13.35 -18.27 4.48
CA THR A 108 13.57 -19.71 4.69
C THR A 108 12.75 -20.55 3.72
N PHE A 109 11.44 -20.31 3.63
CA PHE A 109 10.55 -21.10 2.78
C PHE A 109 10.71 -20.75 1.30
N LEU A 110 11.10 -19.53 0.96
CA LEU A 110 11.44 -19.16 -0.41
C LEU A 110 12.68 -19.92 -0.90
N ALA A 111 13.72 -20.02 -0.08
CA ALA A 111 14.89 -20.83 -0.42
C ALA A 111 14.50 -22.31 -0.61
N ALA A 112 13.69 -22.86 0.31
CA ALA A 112 13.18 -24.22 0.18
C ALA A 112 12.35 -24.42 -1.12
N TRP A 113 11.57 -23.41 -1.52
CA TRP A 113 10.78 -23.43 -2.74
C TRP A 113 11.65 -23.33 -4.01
N ILE A 114 12.63 -22.42 -4.06
CA ILE A 114 13.51 -22.26 -5.22
C ILE A 114 14.30 -23.54 -5.49
N PHE A 115 14.88 -24.15 -4.44
CA PHE A 115 15.76 -25.31 -4.58
C PHE A 115 15.04 -26.66 -4.39
N GLY A 116 13.74 -26.62 -4.06
CA GLY A 116 12.97 -27.80 -3.63
C GLY A 116 12.34 -28.61 -4.76
N TRP A 117 12.33 -28.13 -6.01
CA TRP A 117 11.59 -28.76 -7.12
C TRP A 117 11.80 -30.27 -7.31
N LYS A 118 13.02 -30.76 -7.03
CA LYS A 118 13.39 -32.19 -7.13
C LYS A 118 13.63 -32.87 -5.78
N LYS A 119 13.49 -32.13 -4.67
CA LYS A 119 13.82 -32.59 -3.30
C LYS A 119 12.58 -32.72 -2.42
N LEU A 120 11.54 -31.94 -2.68
CA LEU A 120 10.29 -31.91 -1.92
C LEU A 120 9.20 -32.64 -2.69
N SER A 121 8.24 -33.23 -1.96
CA SER A 121 7.01 -33.71 -2.58
C SER A 121 6.22 -32.54 -3.19
N PRO A 122 5.42 -32.73 -4.25
CA PRO A 122 4.66 -31.63 -4.86
C PRO A 122 3.75 -30.87 -3.89
N LYS A 123 3.18 -31.57 -2.89
CA LYS A 123 2.36 -30.93 -1.85
C LYS A 123 3.18 -30.08 -0.89
N MET A 124 4.36 -30.57 -0.48
CA MET A 124 5.26 -29.84 0.40
C MET A 124 5.83 -28.60 -0.31
N HIS A 125 6.19 -28.75 -1.59
CA HIS A 125 6.64 -27.63 -2.42
C HIS A 125 5.58 -26.53 -2.52
N ALA A 126 4.32 -26.91 -2.79
CA ALA A 126 3.21 -25.95 -2.81
C ALA A 126 2.95 -25.32 -1.44
N ALA A 127 3.13 -26.07 -0.34
CA ALA A 127 3.04 -25.52 1.00
C ALA A 127 4.12 -24.44 1.26
N CYS A 128 5.35 -24.62 0.76
CA CYS A 128 6.40 -23.62 0.88
C CYS A 128 5.99 -22.28 0.25
N ILE A 129 5.47 -22.27 -0.98
CA ILE A 129 5.06 -21.01 -1.62
C ILE A 129 3.83 -20.37 -0.97
N TRP A 130 2.91 -21.16 -0.40
CA TRP A 130 1.83 -20.60 0.39
C TRP A 130 2.33 -19.94 1.68
N ILE A 131 3.31 -20.55 2.36
CA ILE A 131 3.92 -19.95 3.55
C ILE A 131 4.61 -18.63 3.18
N VAL A 132 5.35 -18.60 2.08
CA VAL A 132 5.96 -17.35 1.56
C VAL A 132 4.88 -16.30 1.29
N ALA A 133 3.83 -16.65 0.55
CA ALA A 133 2.78 -15.71 0.17
C ALA A 133 2.01 -15.16 1.38
N ILE A 134 1.71 -16.01 2.36
CA ILE A 134 1.06 -15.60 3.62
C ILE A 134 2.00 -14.72 4.44
N ALA A 135 3.26 -15.12 4.59
CA ALA A 135 4.24 -14.36 5.36
C ALA A 135 4.49 -12.97 4.76
N SER A 136 4.64 -12.85 3.43
CA SER A 136 4.75 -11.54 2.76
C SER A 136 3.55 -10.63 3.01
N ASN A 137 2.33 -11.19 3.01
CA ASN A 137 1.13 -10.41 3.33
C ASN A 137 1.00 -10.08 4.83
N ILE A 138 1.54 -10.92 5.72
CA ILE A 138 1.63 -10.61 7.16
C ILE A 138 2.69 -9.53 7.42
N SER A 139 3.82 -9.49 6.70
CA SER A 139 4.79 -8.39 6.80
C SER A 139 4.11 -7.05 6.54
N ALA A 140 3.30 -6.98 5.47
CA ALA A 140 2.54 -5.77 5.14
C ALA A 140 1.63 -5.29 6.27
N VAL A 141 1.07 -6.19 7.10
CA VAL A 141 0.29 -5.80 8.28
C VAL A 141 1.13 -4.97 9.24
N TRP A 142 2.32 -5.46 9.62
CA TRP A 142 3.15 -4.83 10.65
C TRP A 142 3.69 -3.48 10.21
N ILE A 143 4.19 -3.37 8.98
CA ILE A 143 4.71 -2.08 8.48
C ILE A 143 3.59 -1.06 8.27
N ILE A 144 2.38 -1.49 7.88
CA ILE A 144 1.24 -0.59 7.74
C ILE A 144 0.65 -0.22 9.11
N LEU A 145 0.68 -1.10 10.11
CA LEU A 145 0.37 -0.74 11.49
C LEU A 145 1.31 0.37 11.99
N ALA A 146 2.60 0.26 11.67
CA ALA A 146 3.58 1.29 12.01
C ALA A 146 3.24 2.63 11.32
N ASN A 147 2.92 2.62 10.03
CA ASN A 147 2.50 3.83 9.32
C ASN A 147 1.15 4.40 9.82
N GLY A 148 0.17 3.55 10.10
CA GLY A 148 -1.12 3.97 10.58
C GLY A 148 -1.07 4.54 12.00
N TRP A 149 -0.16 4.03 12.85
CA TRP A 149 0.14 4.66 14.13
C TRP A 149 0.76 6.05 13.95
N MET A 150 1.64 6.26 12.96
CA MET A 150 2.16 7.60 12.66
C MET A 150 1.07 8.59 12.24
N GLN A 151 -0.04 8.10 11.67
CA GLN A 151 -1.17 8.92 11.21
C GLN A 151 -2.22 9.14 12.31
N ASN A 152 -2.44 8.14 13.16
CA ASN A 152 -3.40 8.15 14.27
C ASN A 152 -2.76 7.48 15.50
N PRO A 153 -1.97 8.22 16.31
CA PRO A 153 -1.26 7.67 17.45
C PRO A 153 -2.23 7.24 18.57
N VAL A 154 -2.15 5.98 18.98
CA VAL A 154 -2.97 5.36 20.05
C VAL A 154 -2.12 4.44 20.91
N GLY A 155 -2.60 4.03 22.09
CA GLY A 155 -1.92 3.07 22.95
C GLY A 155 -0.54 3.50 23.45
N TYR A 156 -0.27 4.81 23.54
CA TYR A 156 0.99 5.38 23.99
C TYR A 156 0.82 6.36 25.14
N VAL A 157 1.89 6.58 25.89
CA VAL A 157 1.98 7.57 26.95
C VAL A 157 3.29 8.33 26.85
N ILE A 158 3.29 9.62 27.17
CA ILE A 158 4.54 10.40 27.22
C ILE A 158 5.19 10.24 28.60
N ARG A 159 6.37 9.61 28.63
CA ARG A 159 7.21 9.44 29.82
C ARG A 159 8.66 9.76 29.46
N ASN A 160 9.40 10.37 30.39
CA ASN A 160 10.82 10.69 30.21
C ASN A 160 11.15 11.46 28.90
N GLY A 161 10.23 12.30 28.43
CA GLY A 161 10.42 13.09 27.21
C GLY A 161 10.26 12.31 25.88
N ARG A 162 9.70 11.09 25.91
CA ARG A 162 9.45 10.26 24.72
C ARG A 162 8.08 9.57 24.79
N ALA A 163 7.62 9.04 23.66
CA ALA A 163 6.44 8.17 23.60
C ALA A 163 6.84 6.73 23.97
N GLU A 164 6.16 6.17 24.96
CA GLU A 164 6.33 4.79 25.43
C GLU A 164 5.04 4.00 25.19
N LEU A 165 5.18 2.71 24.93
CA LEU A 165 4.06 1.81 24.69
C LEU A 165 3.28 1.61 26.00
N ASP A 166 1.99 1.96 25.99
CA ASP A 166 1.11 1.79 27.14
C ASP A 166 0.13 0.63 26.91
N ASN A 167 -0.45 0.55 25.71
CA ASN A 167 -1.39 -0.50 25.33
C ASN A 167 -1.14 -1.01 23.90
N PHE A 168 -0.47 -2.16 23.79
CA PHE A 168 -0.20 -2.80 22.51
C PHE A 168 -1.48 -3.20 21.76
N PHE A 169 -2.55 -3.56 22.47
CA PHE A 169 -3.81 -3.97 21.84
C PHE A 169 -4.46 -2.80 21.09
N GLU A 170 -4.42 -1.59 21.63
CA GLU A 170 -4.88 -0.38 20.94
C GLU A 170 -4.08 -0.09 19.68
N VAL A 171 -2.75 -0.28 19.73
CA VAL A 171 -1.87 -0.11 18.56
C VAL A 171 -2.25 -1.08 17.43
N ILE A 172 -2.42 -2.37 17.73
CA ILE A 172 -2.74 -3.38 16.71
C ILE A 172 -4.20 -3.30 16.23
N THR A 173 -5.11 -2.71 17.00
CA THR A 173 -6.53 -2.51 16.60
C THR A 173 -6.81 -1.13 16.02
N ASN A 174 -5.76 -0.34 15.74
CA ASN A 174 -5.88 1.00 15.20
C ASN A 174 -6.72 1.02 13.91
N PRO A 175 -7.91 1.66 13.91
CA PRO A 175 -8.82 1.61 12.78
C PRO A 175 -8.26 2.31 11.53
N PHE A 176 -7.40 3.32 11.73
CA PHE A 176 -6.75 4.03 10.62
C PHE A 176 -5.82 3.07 9.87
N ALA A 177 -5.00 2.32 10.61
CA ALA A 177 -4.04 1.37 10.07
C ALA A 177 -4.72 0.22 9.32
N TRP A 178 -5.79 -0.37 9.87
CA TRP A 178 -6.55 -1.40 9.18
C TRP A 178 -7.20 -0.89 7.89
N GLY A 179 -7.68 0.36 7.91
CA GLY A 179 -8.16 1.05 6.72
C GLY A 179 -7.10 1.09 5.61
N GLN A 180 -5.87 1.48 5.97
CA GLN A 180 -4.72 1.51 5.06
C GLN A 180 -4.30 0.11 4.61
N PHE A 181 -4.29 -0.88 5.50
CA PHE A 181 -3.86 -2.25 5.20
C PHE A 181 -4.73 -2.85 4.11
N PHE A 182 -6.06 -2.78 4.26
CA PHE A 182 -6.96 -3.31 3.25
C PHE A 182 -6.85 -2.56 1.93
N HIS A 183 -6.79 -1.23 1.96
CA HIS A 183 -6.67 -0.44 0.73
C HIS A 183 -5.39 -0.77 -0.03
N ASN A 184 -4.25 -0.79 0.66
CA ASN A 184 -2.94 -1.10 0.09
C ASN A 184 -2.86 -2.56 -0.37
N GLY A 185 -3.32 -3.50 0.45
CA GLY A 185 -3.36 -4.92 0.09
C GLY A 185 -4.17 -5.17 -1.18
N PHE A 186 -5.38 -4.60 -1.27
CA PHE A 186 -6.21 -4.74 -2.48
C PHE A 186 -5.56 -4.08 -3.71
N ALA A 187 -4.95 -2.91 -3.54
CA ALA A 187 -4.19 -2.26 -4.61
C ALA A 187 -2.99 -3.13 -5.07
N ALA A 188 -2.31 -3.81 -4.15
CA ALA A 188 -1.19 -4.70 -4.48
C ALA A 188 -1.63 -5.90 -5.33
N PHE A 189 -2.78 -6.52 -5.02
CA PHE A 189 -3.37 -7.56 -5.88
C PHE A 189 -3.74 -7.01 -7.26
N MET A 190 -4.24 -5.78 -7.33
CA MET A 190 -4.53 -5.12 -8.59
C MET A 190 -3.24 -4.91 -9.41
N VAL A 191 -2.17 -4.38 -8.81
CA VAL A 191 -0.85 -4.21 -9.48
C VAL A 191 -0.35 -5.55 -10.04
N ALA A 192 -0.34 -6.61 -9.24
CA ALA A 192 0.11 -7.93 -9.70
C ALA A 192 -0.76 -8.48 -10.84
N SER A 193 -2.08 -8.27 -10.78
CA SER A 193 -3.01 -8.73 -11.80
C SER A 193 -2.78 -8.01 -13.14
N PHE A 194 -2.61 -6.68 -13.13
CA PHE A 194 -2.31 -5.91 -14.33
C PHE A 194 -0.90 -6.20 -14.87
N PHE A 195 0.07 -6.51 -14.01
CA PHE A 195 1.38 -6.98 -14.43
C PHE A 195 1.28 -8.30 -15.21
N VAL A 196 0.57 -9.29 -14.65
CA VAL A 196 0.36 -10.60 -15.32
C VAL A 196 -0.43 -10.44 -16.62
N MET A 197 -1.47 -9.59 -16.62
CA MET A 197 -2.25 -9.29 -17.82
C MET A 197 -1.43 -8.57 -18.88
N GLY A 198 -0.64 -7.56 -18.51
CA GLY A 198 0.18 -6.77 -19.44
C GLY A 198 1.22 -7.63 -20.15
N VAL A 199 1.97 -8.44 -19.38
CA VAL A 199 2.93 -9.40 -19.96
C VAL A 199 2.20 -10.43 -20.82
N SER A 200 1.06 -10.95 -20.38
CA SER A 200 0.29 -11.92 -21.17
C SER A 200 -0.25 -11.33 -22.47
N ALA A 201 -0.79 -10.11 -22.44
CA ALA A 201 -1.30 -9.40 -23.60
C ALA A 201 -0.19 -9.18 -24.63
N TYR A 202 1.01 -8.78 -24.19
CA TYR A 202 2.17 -8.64 -25.07
C TYR A 202 2.49 -9.93 -25.85
N HIS A 203 2.48 -11.08 -25.18
CA HIS A 203 2.73 -12.37 -25.83
C HIS A 203 1.56 -12.83 -26.73
N LEU A 204 0.32 -12.59 -26.31
CA LEU A 204 -0.88 -12.93 -27.08
C LEU A 204 -0.97 -12.13 -28.39
N LEU A 205 -0.67 -10.83 -28.36
CA LEU A 205 -0.61 -9.98 -29.56
C LEU A 205 0.42 -10.50 -30.58
N ARG A 206 1.47 -11.18 -30.11
CA ARG A 206 2.51 -11.79 -30.94
C ARG A 206 2.23 -13.25 -31.28
N LYS A 207 1.06 -13.79 -30.92
CA LYS A 207 0.67 -15.20 -31.10
C LYS A 207 1.68 -16.20 -30.51
N ASN A 208 2.39 -15.80 -29.44
CA ASN A 208 3.39 -16.62 -28.77
C ASN A 208 2.76 -17.36 -27.58
N GLU A 209 2.91 -18.68 -27.50
CA GLU A 209 2.44 -19.52 -26.38
C GLU A 209 0.98 -19.22 -25.97
N VAL A 210 0.09 -19.20 -26.97
CA VAL A 210 -1.28 -18.67 -26.84
C VAL A 210 -2.05 -19.30 -25.70
N GLU A 211 -1.97 -20.62 -25.51
CA GLU A 211 -2.69 -21.29 -24.42
C GLU A 211 -2.19 -20.84 -23.03
N PHE A 212 -0.88 -20.78 -22.85
CA PHE A 212 -0.24 -20.38 -21.59
C PHE A 212 -0.63 -18.95 -21.20
N PHE A 213 -0.48 -18.01 -22.13
CA PHE A 213 -0.74 -16.60 -21.84
C PHE A 213 -2.23 -16.30 -21.80
N SER A 214 -3.08 -17.06 -22.49
CA SER A 214 -4.55 -16.93 -22.33
C SER A 214 -5.00 -17.35 -20.93
N LYS A 215 -4.45 -18.45 -20.38
CA LYS A 215 -4.76 -18.87 -19.00
C LYS A 215 -4.22 -17.89 -17.97
N SER A 216 -3.00 -17.38 -18.17
CA SER A 216 -2.39 -16.36 -17.30
C SER A 216 -3.20 -15.07 -17.32
N PHE A 217 -3.58 -14.58 -18.51
CA PHE A 217 -4.43 -13.40 -18.68
C PHE A 217 -5.78 -13.57 -18.01
N LYS A 218 -6.46 -14.71 -18.20
CA LYS A 218 -7.75 -15.00 -17.55
C LYS A 218 -7.65 -14.96 -16.03
N MET A 219 -6.57 -15.51 -15.46
CA MET A 219 -6.36 -15.46 -14.01
C MET A 219 -6.15 -14.03 -13.53
N GLY A 220 -5.31 -13.25 -14.22
CA GLY A 220 -5.12 -11.83 -13.95
C GLY A 220 -6.44 -11.05 -14.04
N LEU A 221 -7.23 -11.26 -15.09
CA LEU A 221 -8.52 -10.59 -15.28
C LEU A 221 -9.51 -10.83 -14.12
N ILE A 222 -9.60 -12.07 -13.64
CA ILE A 222 -10.48 -12.41 -12.51
C ILE A 222 -10.02 -11.68 -11.23
N VAL A 223 -8.71 -11.70 -10.96
CA VAL A 223 -8.14 -11.01 -9.80
C VAL A 223 -8.34 -9.50 -9.91
N ALA A 224 -8.04 -8.91 -11.08
CA ALA A 224 -8.21 -7.48 -11.35
C ALA A 224 -9.67 -7.04 -11.14
N PHE A 225 -10.63 -7.80 -11.66
CA PHE A 225 -12.05 -7.51 -11.50
C PHE A 225 -12.48 -7.51 -10.03
N ILE A 226 -12.11 -8.54 -9.26
CA ILE A 226 -12.47 -8.62 -7.83
C ILE A 226 -11.83 -7.47 -7.05
N PHE A 227 -10.52 -7.28 -7.20
CA PHE A 227 -9.78 -6.34 -6.36
C PHE A 227 -9.96 -4.88 -6.78
N SER A 228 -10.35 -4.58 -8.03
CA SER A 228 -10.75 -3.21 -8.44
C SER A 228 -12.01 -2.74 -7.71
N ILE A 229 -12.99 -3.63 -7.51
CA ILE A 229 -14.19 -3.30 -6.72
C ILE A 229 -13.82 -3.14 -5.25
N LEU A 230 -13.03 -4.06 -4.70
CA LEU A 230 -12.64 -4.03 -3.29
C LEU A 230 -11.79 -2.79 -2.95
N VAL A 231 -10.82 -2.43 -3.80
CA VAL A 231 -9.97 -1.25 -3.57
C VAL A 231 -10.77 0.04 -3.68
N ALA A 232 -11.73 0.15 -4.60
CA ALA A 232 -12.60 1.32 -4.73
C ALA A 232 -13.52 1.47 -3.51
N ALA A 233 -14.19 0.39 -3.09
CA ALA A 233 -15.05 0.40 -1.91
C ALA A 233 -14.26 0.75 -0.63
N GLN A 234 -13.09 0.12 -0.47
CA GLN A 234 -12.22 0.39 0.67
C GLN A 234 -11.62 1.81 0.61
N GLY A 235 -11.31 2.33 -0.58
CA GLY A 235 -10.84 3.69 -0.79
C GLY A 235 -11.87 4.71 -0.36
N HIS A 236 -13.13 4.52 -0.73
CA HIS A 236 -14.24 5.34 -0.26
C HIS A 236 -14.35 5.29 1.28
N HIS A 237 -14.41 4.09 1.87
CA HIS A 237 -14.47 3.95 3.32
C HIS A 237 -13.27 4.60 4.03
N HIS A 238 -12.06 4.45 3.51
CA HIS A 238 -10.87 5.03 4.11
C HIS A 238 -10.82 6.56 3.94
N ALA A 239 -11.31 7.11 2.83
CA ALA A 239 -11.47 8.56 2.67
C ALA A 239 -12.42 9.15 3.73
N GLN A 240 -13.49 8.43 4.12
CA GLN A 240 -14.35 8.84 5.22
C GLN A 240 -13.67 8.77 6.59
N THR A 241 -12.77 7.81 6.80
CA THR A 241 -11.91 7.79 7.99
C THR A 241 -10.98 9.00 8.00
N VAL A 242 -10.36 9.35 6.87
CA VAL A 242 -9.52 10.54 6.74
C VAL A 242 -10.34 11.81 6.98
N ALA A 243 -11.55 11.91 6.44
CA ALA A 243 -12.46 13.03 6.66
C ALA A 243 -12.71 13.30 8.16
N LYS A 244 -12.81 12.24 8.96
CA LYS A 244 -13.09 12.32 10.41
C LYS A 244 -11.82 12.55 11.24
N MET A 245 -10.72 11.87 10.90
CA MET A 245 -9.52 11.83 11.73
C MET A 245 -8.45 12.85 11.30
N GLN A 246 -8.42 13.22 10.03
CA GLN A 246 -7.44 14.13 9.41
C GLN A 246 -8.14 15.04 8.35
N PRO A 247 -9.13 15.85 8.76
CA PRO A 247 -9.92 16.68 7.84
C PRO A 247 -9.08 17.66 6.99
N GLU A 248 -7.96 18.15 7.50
CA GLU A 248 -7.00 18.99 6.77
C GLU A 248 -6.36 18.26 5.58
N LYS A 249 -6.18 16.93 5.69
CA LYS A 249 -5.66 16.09 4.61
C LYS A 249 -6.72 15.86 3.54
N LEU A 250 -7.98 15.62 3.93
CA LEU A 250 -9.09 15.56 2.96
C LEU A 250 -9.20 16.89 2.20
N ALA A 251 -9.16 18.02 2.91
CA ALA A 251 -9.24 19.34 2.28
C ALA A 251 -8.10 19.57 1.27
N ALA A 252 -6.88 19.08 1.56
CA ALA A 252 -5.78 19.12 0.60
C ALA A 252 -5.93 18.14 -0.56
N MET A 253 -6.46 16.93 -0.34
CA MET A 253 -6.74 15.95 -1.40
C MET A 253 -7.71 16.50 -2.45
N GLU A 254 -8.62 17.37 -2.04
CA GLU A 254 -9.64 17.99 -2.89
C GLU A 254 -9.37 19.45 -3.24
N ALA A 255 -8.25 20.00 -2.75
CA ALA A 255 -7.92 21.42 -2.86
C ALA A 255 -9.07 22.35 -2.44
N LEU A 256 -9.74 22.00 -1.35
CA LEU A 256 -10.84 22.77 -0.76
C LEU A 256 -10.28 23.84 0.16
N TRP A 257 -10.43 25.12 -0.21
CA TRP A 257 -9.82 26.23 0.52
C TRP A 257 -10.70 26.83 1.59
N ASP A 258 -11.96 27.08 1.24
CA ASP A 258 -12.94 27.74 2.10
C ASP A 258 -13.86 26.70 2.77
N ASP A 259 -14.45 27.08 3.91
CA ASP A 259 -15.40 26.22 4.61
C ASP A 259 -16.74 26.18 3.87
N HIS A 260 -17.37 25.00 3.85
CA HIS A 260 -18.67 24.78 3.25
C HIS A 260 -19.63 24.23 4.31
N PRO A 261 -20.43 25.09 4.98
CA PRO A 261 -21.33 24.67 6.06
C PRO A 261 -22.55 23.87 5.55
N ASP A 262 -22.98 24.12 4.31
CA ASP A 262 -24.22 23.59 3.72
C ASP A 262 -23.95 22.70 2.50
N GLY A 263 -22.87 21.90 2.53
CA GLY A 263 -22.47 21.01 1.45
C GLY A 263 -21.32 21.55 0.59
N ALA A 264 -20.27 20.73 0.46
CA ALA A 264 -19.06 21.02 -0.29
C ALA A 264 -19.12 20.43 -1.70
N PRO A 265 -18.77 21.20 -2.73
CA PRO A 265 -18.69 20.68 -4.08
C PRO A 265 -17.45 19.80 -4.25
N MET A 266 -17.53 18.84 -5.18
CA MET A 266 -16.34 18.18 -5.74
C MET A 266 -16.10 18.75 -7.14
N TYR A 267 -14.96 19.40 -7.36
CA TYR A 267 -14.56 19.82 -8.70
C TYR A 267 -13.92 18.66 -9.44
N LEU A 268 -14.36 18.34 -10.66
CA LEU A 268 -13.70 17.28 -11.45
C LEU A 268 -12.34 17.72 -11.98
N LEU A 269 -12.17 19.02 -12.24
CA LEU A 269 -10.91 19.62 -12.64
C LEU A 269 -10.62 20.83 -11.75
N ALA A 270 -9.49 20.79 -11.05
CA ALA A 270 -9.00 21.92 -10.28
C ALA A 270 -7.47 22.04 -10.41
N ILE A 271 -6.97 23.26 -10.31
CA ILE A 271 -5.52 23.55 -10.26
C ILE A 271 -5.24 24.36 -9.00
N PRO A 272 -4.67 23.74 -7.95
CA PRO A 272 -4.36 24.42 -6.70
C PRO A 272 -3.35 25.56 -6.89
N ASP A 273 -3.59 26.69 -6.22
CA ASP A 273 -2.67 27.82 -6.13
C ASP A 273 -2.43 28.15 -4.64
N GLU A 274 -1.48 27.40 -4.06
CA GLU A 274 -1.16 27.49 -2.63
C GLU A 274 -0.71 28.89 -2.20
N LYS A 275 -0.05 29.63 -3.10
CA LYS A 275 0.45 30.97 -2.81
C LYS A 275 -0.69 31.95 -2.57
N ASN A 276 -1.77 31.81 -3.32
CA ASN A 276 -2.94 32.68 -3.23
C ASN A 276 -4.10 32.06 -2.42
N GLU A 277 -3.88 30.90 -1.80
CA GLU A 277 -4.86 30.19 -0.97
C GLU A 277 -6.22 29.98 -1.67
N LYS A 278 -6.15 29.59 -2.95
CA LYS A 278 -7.31 29.32 -3.79
C LYS A 278 -6.96 28.34 -4.89
N ASN A 279 -7.94 27.93 -5.66
CA ASN A 279 -7.68 27.26 -6.94
C ASN A 279 -7.59 28.30 -8.05
N SER A 280 -6.59 28.17 -8.92
CA SER A 280 -6.44 29.01 -10.11
C SER A 280 -7.46 28.66 -11.19
N VAL A 281 -7.90 27.39 -11.21
CA VAL A 281 -8.95 26.85 -12.07
C VAL A 281 -9.84 25.95 -11.23
N GLU A 282 -11.16 26.11 -11.38
CA GLU A 282 -12.19 25.22 -10.85
C GLU A 282 -13.21 24.98 -11.97
N PHE A 283 -13.43 23.73 -12.35
CA PHE A 283 -14.34 23.40 -13.46
C PHE A 283 -15.12 22.11 -13.17
N LEU A 284 -16.36 22.07 -13.68
CA LEU A 284 -17.32 20.98 -13.47
C LEU A 284 -17.49 20.65 -11.96
N GLY A 285 -17.89 21.65 -11.18
CA GLY A 285 -18.24 21.46 -9.77
C GLY A 285 -19.55 20.67 -9.64
N LEU A 286 -19.48 19.54 -8.94
CA LEU A 286 -20.64 18.74 -8.59
C LEU A 286 -21.11 19.16 -7.18
N PRO A 287 -22.26 19.86 -7.03
CA PRO A 287 -22.72 20.35 -5.73
C PRO A 287 -22.92 19.21 -4.73
N GLY A 288 -22.46 19.40 -3.48
CA GLY A 288 -22.60 18.44 -2.36
C GLY A 288 -21.84 17.11 -2.53
N ALA A 289 -21.18 16.88 -3.67
CA ALA A 289 -20.56 15.59 -3.96
C ALA A 289 -19.41 15.26 -3.00
N LEU A 290 -18.60 16.24 -2.60
CA LEU A 290 -17.53 16.01 -1.64
C LEU A 290 -18.10 15.69 -0.25
N SER A 291 -19.14 16.40 0.19
CA SER A 291 -19.84 16.09 1.43
C SER A 291 -20.40 14.66 1.42
N PHE A 292 -21.04 14.26 0.32
CA PHE A 292 -21.53 12.89 0.18
C PHE A 292 -20.39 11.86 0.24
N LEU A 293 -19.29 12.10 -0.46
CA LEU A 293 -18.15 11.18 -0.43
C LEU A 293 -17.51 11.07 0.97
N ALA A 294 -17.43 12.19 1.71
CA ALA A 294 -16.81 12.26 3.03
C ALA A 294 -17.72 11.74 4.17
N PHE A 295 -19.04 11.96 4.06
CA PHE A 295 -19.97 11.78 5.17
C PHE A 295 -21.28 11.03 4.82
N ASN A 296 -21.47 10.63 3.56
CA ASN A 296 -22.71 10.06 3.02
C ASN A 296 -23.94 10.99 3.13
N ASP A 297 -23.70 12.29 3.15
CA ASP A 297 -24.72 13.34 3.24
C ASP A 297 -24.28 14.52 2.36
N PHE A 298 -25.13 14.95 1.43
CA PHE A 298 -24.83 16.03 0.47
C PHE A 298 -24.73 17.39 1.14
N ASP A 299 -25.38 17.57 2.29
CA ASP A 299 -25.44 18.84 3.02
C ASP A 299 -24.46 18.88 4.20
N ALA A 300 -23.68 17.81 4.41
CA ALA A 300 -22.74 17.75 5.53
C ALA A 300 -21.66 18.84 5.43
N PRO A 301 -21.30 19.50 6.55
CA PRO A 301 -20.29 20.54 6.55
C PRO A 301 -18.90 19.96 6.31
N VAL A 302 -18.11 20.62 5.45
CA VAL A 302 -16.70 20.28 5.22
C VAL A 302 -15.84 21.51 5.47
N LYS A 303 -14.80 21.36 6.29
CA LYS A 303 -13.83 22.41 6.55
C LYS A 303 -12.84 22.52 5.39
N GLY A 304 -12.58 23.74 4.95
CA GLY A 304 -11.55 24.04 3.97
C GLY A 304 -10.21 24.32 4.63
N LEU A 305 -9.14 24.31 3.85
CA LEU A 305 -7.76 24.49 4.32
C LEU A 305 -7.55 25.75 5.17
N LYS A 306 -8.31 26.82 4.92
CA LYS A 306 -8.22 28.08 5.68
C LYS A 306 -8.69 27.96 7.14
N SER A 307 -9.36 26.88 7.51
CA SER A 307 -9.69 26.55 8.90
C SER A 307 -8.45 26.29 9.79
N TRP A 308 -7.29 25.97 9.19
CA TRP A 308 -6.05 25.67 9.91
C TRP A 308 -4.96 26.71 9.68
N PRO A 309 -4.02 26.91 10.62
CA PRO A 309 -2.79 27.68 10.40
C PRO A 309 -2.00 27.14 9.20
N LYS A 310 -1.30 28.00 8.46
CA LYS A 310 -0.57 27.61 7.25
C LYS A 310 0.48 26.52 7.51
N GLU A 311 1.07 26.55 8.69
CA GLU A 311 2.14 25.68 9.15
C GLU A 311 1.64 24.27 9.49
N GLU A 312 0.34 24.11 9.73
CA GLU A 312 -0.30 22.83 10.03
C GLU A 312 -0.96 22.19 8.80
N ARG A 313 -1.04 22.92 7.67
CA ARG A 313 -1.62 22.40 6.43
C ARG A 313 -0.64 21.46 5.73
N PRO A 314 -1.11 20.33 5.19
CA PRO A 314 -0.28 19.50 4.33
C PRO A 314 0.02 20.21 2.99
N PRO A 315 1.09 19.83 2.29
CA PRO A 315 1.40 20.36 0.96
C PRO A 315 0.29 20.05 -0.04
N VAL A 316 -0.45 21.06 -0.50
CA VAL A 316 -1.72 20.86 -1.21
C VAL A 316 -1.51 20.27 -2.61
N THR A 317 -0.59 20.83 -3.39
CA THR A 317 -0.41 20.49 -4.81
C THR A 317 -0.04 19.02 -4.98
N ILE A 318 0.95 18.54 -4.22
CA ILE A 318 1.40 17.14 -4.33
C ILE A 318 0.34 16.18 -3.79
N THR A 319 -0.35 16.54 -2.71
CA THR A 319 -1.44 15.71 -2.15
C THR A 319 -2.62 15.62 -3.10
N PHE A 320 -3.06 16.74 -3.66
CA PHE A 320 -4.13 16.82 -4.66
C PHE A 320 -3.78 15.99 -5.91
N LEU A 321 -2.60 16.21 -6.50
CA LEU A 321 -2.19 15.48 -7.71
C LEU A 321 -2.06 13.97 -7.46
N ALA A 322 -1.48 13.57 -6.32
CA ALA A 322 -1.39 12.16 -5.96
C ALA A 322 -2.77 11.52 -5.81
N PHE A 323 -3.72 12.21 -5.18
CA PHE A 323 -5.09 11.73 -5.02
C PHE A 323 -5.85 11.65 -6.36
N ARG A 324 -5.65 12.60 -7.26
CA ARG A 324 -6.33 12.62 -8.57
C ARG A 324 -5.79 11.61 -9.58
N ILE A 325 -4.52 11.22 -9.46
CA ILE A 325 -3.90 10.18 -10.31
C ILE A 325 -4.34 8.77 -9.87
N MET A 326 -4.55 8.59 -8.56
CA MET A 326 -5.01 7.35 -7.94
C MET A 326 -6.43 6.99 -8.39
#